data_AF-A0A7S8HC96-F1
#
_entry.id   AF-A0A7S8HC96-F1
#
_cell.length_a   1.000
_cell.length_b   1.000
_cell.length_c   1.000
_cell.angle_alpha   90.00
_cell.angle_beta   90.00
_cell.angle_gamma   90.00
#
_symmetry.space_group_name_H-M   'P 1'
#
loop_
_entity.id
_entity.type
_entity.pdbx_description
1 polymer ?
#
loop_
_entity_poly.entity_id
_entity_poly.type
_entity_poly.pdbx_seq_one_letter_code
_entity_poly.pdbx_strand_id
1 'polypeptide(L)'
;MARSTLSDALRLMFGHEGGYVNDPKDPGGPTKYGVTLATLAAHRGRKVTAADVRNLTLSEARIIYRKSYWKQSGGDLLPRGLDYAVFDFGVHSGPATAVKVLQRLVGVSQDGIVGIQTVDAVRRYKGGLRELIDDYCNARLAYLRSLRGWRRYARGWTVRVTGIDPKGEWRAQRGVRGNAHALAGGVATASSHVQPTPKARPEDVSFTHVVTRPEAWGPLGGLVSAMGAIASGSGPVQIALAIGMVGAVGVGLWYAVRRIRAA
;
A
#
# COMPACT_ATOMS: atom_id res chain seq x y z
N MET A 1 -13.20 25.16 5.33
CA MET A 1 -12.88 23.82 5.86
C MET A 1 -11.66 23.29 5.11
N ALA A 2 -10.56 22.98 5.81
CA ALA A 2 -9.37 22.42 5.16
C ALA A 2 -9.73 21.08 4.48
N ARG A 3 -9.43 20.96 3.18
CA ARG A 3 -9.67 19.74 2.40
C ARG A 3 -8.78 18.62 2.98
N SER A 4 -9.39 17.60 3.56
CA SER A 4 -8.68 16.43 4.10
C SER A 4 -7.83 15.77 3.00
N THR A 5 -6.52 15.68 3.23
CA THR A 5 -5.50 15.09 2.34
C THR A 5 -5.36 13.57 2.55
N LEU A 6 -6.17 12.97 3.43
CA LEU A 6 -6.17 11.54 3.74
C LEU A 6 -6.22 10.63 2.50
N SER A 7 -6.97 10.99 1.46
CA SER A 7 -7.04 10.18 0.24
C SER A 7 -5.69 10.09 -0.48
N ASP A 8 -4.96 11.21 -0.55
CA ASP A 8 -3.61 11.25 -1.10
C ASP A 8 -2.66 10.44 -0.22
N ALA A 9 -2.75 10.60 1.10
CA ALA A 9 -1.92 9.89 2.06
C ALA A 9 -2.10 8.37 1.97
N LEU A 10 -3.34 7.89 1.90
CA LEU A 10 -3.65 6.47 1.76
C LEU A 10 -3.13 5.90 0.43
N ARG A 11 -3.30 6.64 -0.67
CA ARG A 11 -2.77 6.24 -1.98
C ARG A 11 -1.25 6.09 -1.97
N LEU A 12 -0.55 7.03 -1.33
CA LEU A 12 0.91 6.99 -1.24
C LEU A 12 1.41 5.88 -0.29
N MET A 13 0.65 5.55 0.76
CA MET A 13 1.06 4.56 1.75
C MET A 13 0.80 3.10 1.31
N PHE A 14 -0.32 2.84 0.64
CA PHE A 14 -0.75 1.49 0.25
C PHE A 14 -0.67 1.17 -1.24
N GLY A 15 -0.51 2.18 -2.10
CA GLY A 15 -0.71 1.98 -3.54
C GLY A 15 -2.18 1.63 -3.86
N HIS A 16 -2.42 1.04 -5.03
CA HIS A 16 -3.76 0.60 -5.46
C HIS A 16 -4.16 -0.77 -4.88
N GLU A 17 -3.24 -1.50 -4.26
CA GLU A 17 -3.42 -2.89 -3.86
C GLU A 17 -3.35 -3.05 -2.35
N GLY A 18 -4.50 -3.12 -1.69
CA GLY A 18 -4.63 -3.51 -0.29
C GLY A 18 -5.29 -4.87 -0.13
N GLY A 19 -4.77 -5.86 -0.86
CA GLY A 19 -5.28 -7.24 -0.84
C GLY A 19 -5.30 -7.88 0.54
N TYR A 20 -6.04 -8.99 0.66
CA TYR A 20 -6.06 -9.81 1.87
C TYR A 20 -4.80 -10.67 1.95
N VAL A 21 -4.12 -10.63 3.08
CA VAL A 21 -2.96 -11.47 3.42
C VAL A 21 -3.27 -12.20 4.71
N ASN A 22 -2.98 -13.50 4.76
CA ASN A 22 -3.09 -14.30 5.96
C ASN A 22 -1.93 -15.30 5.98
N ASP A 23 -0.79 -14.85 6.49
CA ASP A 23 0.39 -15.69 6.68
C ASP A 23 0.29 -16.40 8.04
N PRO A 24 0.26 -17.75 8.07
CA PRO A 24 0.23 -18.51 9.33
C PRO A 24 1.42 -18.25 10.26
N LYS A 25 2.53 -17.70 9.76
CA LYS A 25 3.74 -17.36 10.52
C LYS A 25 3.79 -15.91 10.97
N ASP A 26 2.84 -15.07 10.55
CA ASP A 26 2.77 -13.66 10.95
C ASP A 26 1.96 -13.50 12.24
N PRO A 27 2.56 -13.01 13.35
CA PRO A 27 1.83 -12.74 14.58
C PRO A 27 0.73 -11.68 14.43
N GLY A 28 0.75 -10.87 13.35
CA GLY A 28 -0.29 -9.90 13.03
C GLY A 28 -1.61 -10.51 12.54
N GLY A 29 -1.59 -11.78 12.13
CA GLY A 29 -2.76 -12.51 11.65
C GLY A 29 -3.36 -11.96 10.34
N PRO A 30 -4.61 -12.33 10.02
CA PRO A 30 -5.31 -11.86 8.83
C PRO A 30 -5.29 -10.33 8.73
N THR A 31 -4.88 -9.81 7.57
CA THR A 31 -4.75 -8.37 7.28
C THR A 31 -5.31 -8.05 5.90
N LYS A 32 -6.09 -6.97 5.78
CA LYS A 32 -6.55 -6.42 4.48
C LYS A 32 -6.49 -4.90 4.52
N TYR A 33 -6.04 -4.26 3.44
CA TYR A 33 -5.77 -2.81 3.40
C TYR A 33 -4.84 -2.32 4.52
N GLY A 34 -3.98 -3.17 5.07
CA GLY A 34 -3.14 -2.84 6.24
C GLY A 34 -3.88 -2.83 7.59
N VAL A 35 -5.15 -3.21 7.63
CA VAL A 35 -5.95 -3.35 8.86
C VAL A 35 -5.87 -4.80 9.35
N THR A 36 -5.33 -4.98 10.55
CA THR A 36 -5.22 -6.28 11.22
C THR A 36 -6.54 -6.69 11.88
N LEU A 37 -6.67 -7.98 12.23
CA LEU A 37 -7.80 -8.51 13.01
C LEU A 37 -8.03 -7.72 14.30
N ALA A 38 -6.97 -7.41 15.05
CA ALA A 38 -7.07 -6.63 16.29
C ALA A 38 -7.59 -5.21 16.06
N THR A 39 -7.12 -4.55 14.99
CA THR A 39 -7.56 -3.19 14.63
C THR A 39 -9.04 -3.20 14.22
N LEU A 40 -9.47 -4.20 13.45
CA LEU A 40 -10.86 -4.35 13.05
C LEU A 40 -11.77 -4.66 14.25
N ALA A 41 -11.32 -5.50 15.19
CA ALA A 41 -12.05 -5.81 16.41
C ALA A 41 -12.26 -4.57 17.28
N ALA A 42 -11.19 -3.79 17.49
CA ALA A 42 -11.25 -2.53 18.22
C ALA A 42 -12.19 -1.53 17.55
N HIS A 43 -12.18 -1.45 16.21
CA HIS A 43 -13.08 -0.58 15.47
C HIS A 43 -14.56 -0.97 15.62
N ARG A 44 -14.87 -2.27 15.48
CA ARG A 44 -16.24 -2.79 15.54
C ARG A 44 -16.77 -2.99 16.96
N GLY A 45 -15.93 -2.88 17.98
CA GLY A 45 -16.31 -3.08 19.39
C GLY A 45 -16.73 -4.52 19.71
N ARG A 46 -16.35 -5.50 18.88
CA ARG A 46 -16.67 -6.93 19.06
C ARG A 46 -15.50 -7.80 18.63
N LYS A 47 -15.53 -9.07 19.02
CA LYS A 47 -14.65 -10.09 18.43
C LYS A 47 -14.93 -10.20 16.92
N VAL A 48 -13.88 -10.32 16.13
CA VAL A 48 -13.94 -10.45 14.67
C VAL A 48 -13.11 -11.66 14.23
N THR A 49 -13.44 -12.19 13.07
CA THR A 49 -12.85 -13.41 12.49
C THR A 49 -11.93 -13.07 11.30
N ALA A 50 -11.18 -14.06 10.82
CA ALA A 50 -10.43 -13.93 9.57
C ALA A 50 -11.35 -13.61 8.37
N ALA A 51 -12.58 -14.15 8.37
CA ALA A 51 -13.58 -13.86 7.35
C ALA A 51 -14.05 -12.39 7.41
N ASP A 52 -14.21 -11.83 8.62
CA ASP A 52 -14.50 -10.40 8.78
C ASP A 52 -13.40 -9.53 8.15
N VAL A 53 -12.12 -9.87 8.34
CA VAL A 53 -11.00 -9.14 7.74
C VAL A 53 -10.97 -9.32 6.21
N ARG A 54 -11.25 -10.53 5.72
CA ARG A 54 -11.35 -10.79 4.27
C ARG A 54 -12.46 -9.97 3.62
N ASN A 55 -13.58 -9.81 4.31
CA ASN A 55 -14.75 -9.06 3.87
C ASN A 55 -14.65 -7.55 4.17
N LEU A 56 -13.58 -7.08 4.82
CA LEU A 56 -13.35 -5.66 5.05
C LEU A 56 -13.42 -4.90 3.73
N THR A 57 -14.24 -3.86 3.69
CA THR A 57 -14.39 -3.00 2.51
C THR A 57 -13.37 -1.87 2.55
N LEU A 58 -13.02 -1.34 1.38
CA LEU A 58 -12.14 -0.18 1.31
C LEU A 58 -12.74 1.06 2.00
N SER A 59 -14.07 1.23 1.95
CA SER A 59 -14.77 2.33 2.64
C SER A 59 -14.65 2.19 4.17
N GLU A 60 -14.87 1.01 4.71
CA GLU A 60 -14.68 0.74 6.15
C GLU A 60 -13.21 0.93 6.57
N ALA A 61 -12.26 0.43 5.78
CA ALA A 61 -10.83 0.65 6.03
C ALA A 61 -10.49 2.16 6.07
N ARG A 62 -11.05 2.97 5.17
CA ARG A 62 -10.86 4.43 5.20
C ARG A 62 -11.41 5.07 6.48
N ILE A 63 -12.54 4.60 6.99
CA ILE A 63 -13.11 5.08 8.26
C ILE A 63 -12.17 4.73 9.42
N ILE A 64 -11.65 3.50 9.44
CA ILE A 64 -10.64 3.06 10.41
C ILE A 64 -9.41 3.96 10.37
N TYR A 65 -8.83 4.18 9.18
CA TYR A 65 -7.67 5.06 9.04
C TYR A 65 -7.96 6.48 9.48
N ARG A 66 -9.13 7.03 9.13
CA ARG A 66 -9.53 8.38 9.54
C ARG A 66 -9.60 8.51 11.06
N LYS A 67 -10.24 7.57 11.75
CA LYS A 67 -10.49 7.63 13.20
C LYS A 67 -9.25 7.25 14.02
N SER A 68 -8.61 6.15 13.68
CA SER A 68 -7.59 5.52 14.51
C SER A 68 -6.18 6.05 14.24
N TYR A 69 -5.94 6.67 13.09
CA TYR A 69 -4.59 7.08 12.70
C TYR A 69 -4.55 8.54 12.25
N TRP A 70 -5.33 8.93 11.24
CA TRP A 70 -5.30 10.26 10.64
C TRP A 70 -5.53 11.37 11.66
N LYS A 71 -6.69 11.34 12.35
CA LYS A 71 -7.03 12.36 13.35
C LYS A 71 -6.03 12.41 14.50
N GLN A 72 -5.62 11.24 15.01
CA GLN A 72 -4.69 11.15 16.13
C GLN A 72 -3.28 11.62 15.77
N SER A 73 -2.87 11.45 14.51
CA SER A 73 -1.63 11.99 13.94
C SER A 73 -1.71 13.47 13.57
N GLY A 74 -2.82 14.16 13.86
CA GLY A 74 -3.02 15.57 13.52
C GLY A 74 -3.26 15.84 12.04
N GLY A 75 -3.72 14.85 11.27
CA GLY A 75 -3.85 14.97 9.82
C GLY A 75 -4.78 16.09 9.33
N ASP A 76 -5.77 16.48 10.13
CA ASP A 76 -6.66 17.61 9.80
C ASP A 76 -6.11 18.98 10.28
N LEU A 77 -5.01 18.98 11.05
CA LEU A 77 -4.47 20.16 11.75
C LEU A 77 -3.08 20.57 11.25
N LEU A 78 -2.28 19.60 10.81
CA LEU A 78 -0.92 19.82 10.35
C LEU A 78 -0.89 20.28 8.88
N PRO A 79 0.13 21.03 8.45
CA PRO A 79 0.29 21.41 7.06
C PRO A 79 0.42 20.20 6.13
N ARG A 80 -0.08 20.35 4.90
CA ARG A 80 0.02 19.33 3.85
C ARG A 80 1.48 18.92 3.63
N GLY A 81 1.72 17.62 3.53
CA GLY A 81 3.06 17.02 3.48
C GLY A 81 3.54 16.55 4.85
N LEU A 82 3.48 17.41 5.87
CA LEU A 82 3.79 17.02 7.25
C LEU A 82 2.70 16.10 7.81
N ASP A 83 1.43 16.42 7.55
CA ASP A 83 0.26 15.57 7.85
C ASP A 83 0.45 14.12 7.37
N TYR A 84 0.91 13.93 6.14
CA TYR A 84 1.21 12.64 5.53
C TYR A 84 2.40 11.95 6.21
N ALA A 85 3.50 12.66 6.45
CA ALA A 85 4.69 12.08 7.09
C ALA A 85 4.40 11.60 8.52
N VAL A 86 3.63 12.39 9.28
CA VAL A 86 3.23 12.05 10.66
C VAL A 86 2.22 10.91 10.67
N PHE A 87 1.26 10.91 9.74
CA PHE A 87 0.31 9.82 9.56
C PHE A 87 0.98 8.49 9.17
N ASP A 88 1.86 8.48 8.16
CA ASP A 88 2.57 7.25 7.77
C ASP A 88 3.38 6.70 8.94
N PHE A 89 4.08 7.56 9.69
CA PHE A 89 4.78 7.10 10.88
C PHE A 89 3.80 6.57 11.96
N GLY A 90 2.67 7.25 12.15
CA GLY A 90 1.62 6.85 13.09
C GLY A 90 1.02 5.47 12.78
N VAL A 91 0.87 5.12 11.51
CA VAL A 91 0.38 3.80 11.08
C VAL A 91 1.38 2.70 11.45
N HIS A 92 2.68 2.95 11.32
CA HIS A 92 3.72 1.93 11.53
C HIS A 92 4.22 1.84 12.97
N SER A 93 4.09 2.90 13.77
CA SER A 93 4.69 2.98 15.11
C SER A 93 3.77 3.58 16.18
N GLY A 94 2.49 3.78 15.85
CA GLY A 94 1.48 4.36 16.73
C GLY A 94 1.39 5.89 16.59
N PRO A 95 0.17 6.47 16.52
CA PRO A 95 -0.02 7.91 16.37
C PRO A 95 0.65 8.72 17.49
N ALA A 96 0.50 8.29 18.75
CA ALA A 96 1.09 8.98 19.89
C ALA A 96 2.61 9.06 19.79
N THR A 97 3.29 7.99 19.37
CA THR A 97 4.74 7.98 19.15
C THR A 97 5.15 8.97 18.08
N ALA A 98 4.48 8.95 16.93
CA ALA A 98 4.75 9.85 15.82
C ALA A 98 4.60 11.33 16.24
N VAL A 99 3.53 11.65 16.96
CA VAL A 99 3.27 13.00 17.47
C VAL A 99 4.31 13.42 18.51
N LYS A 100 4.70 12.53 19.44
CA LYS A 100 5.75 12.84 20.44
C LYS A 100 7.09 13.14 19.80
N VAL A 101 7.44 12.46 18.71
CA VAL A 101 8.65 12.77 17.93
C VAL A 101 8.56 14.16 17.32
N LEU A 102 7.41 14.54 16.75
CA LEU A 102 7.20 15.90 16.23
C LEU A 102 7.29 16.95 17.35
N GLN A 103 6.60 16.72 18.46
CA GLN A 103 6.55 17.64 19.61
C GLN A 103 7.93 17.90 20.20
N ARG A 104 8.75 16.85 20.33
CA ARG A 104 10.16 16.99 20.74
C ARG A 104 10.92 17.90 19.79
N LEU A 105 10.72 17.73 18.48
CA LEU A 105 11.45 18.45 17.45
C LEU A 105 11.08 19.94 17.41
N VAL A 106 9.80 20.27 17.62
CA VAL A 106 9.33 21.66 17.66
C VAL A 106 9.37 22.28 19.06
N GLY A 107 9.96 21.58 20.04
CA GLY A 107 10.23 22.13 21.37
C GLY A 107 9.00 22.33 22.27
N VAL A 108 7.99 21.48 22.16
CA VAL A 108 6.77 21.52 23.01
C VAL A 108 6.64 20.25 23.86
N SER A 109 5.68 20.26 24.79
CA SER A 109 5.37 19.09 25.63
C SER A 109 5.06 17.85 24.77
N GLN A 110 5.62 16.70 25.15
CA GLN A 110 5.51 15.43 24.42
C GLN A 110 4.31 14.61 24.93
N ASP A 111 3.11 15.18 24.89
CA ASP A 111 1.87 14.52 25.33
C ASP A 111 1.30 13.54 24.28
N GLY A 112 1.77 13.62 23.03
CA GLY A 112 1.31 12.78 21.92
C GLY A 112 -0.01 13.23 21.28
N ILE A 113 -0.48 14.44 21.58
CA ILE A 113 -1.71 15.03 21.05
C ILE A 113 -1.39 16.28 20.24
N VAL A 114 -1.82 16.34 18.98
CA VAL A 114 -1.67 17.55 18.15
C VAL A 114 -2.72 18.58 18.56
N GLY A 115 -2.37 19.43 19.52
CA GLY A 115 -3.16 20.58 19.96
C GLY A 115 -2.67 21.91 19.37
N ILE A 116 -3.28 23.01 19.82
CA ILE A 116 -2.94 24.36 19.35
C ILE A 116 -1.45 24.67 19.53
N GLN A 117 -0.86 24.29 20.67
CA GLN A 117 0.57 24.52 20.96
C GLN A 117 1.48 23.84 19.94
N THR A 118 1.17 22.59 19.55
CA THR A 118 1.93 21.87 18.52
C THR A 118 1.79 22.53 17.15
N VAL A 119 0.57 22.89 16.76
CA VAL A 119 0.30 23.56 15.46
C VAL A 119 1.03 24.90 15.39
N ASP A 120 1.00 25.67 16.46
CA ASP A 120 1.66 26.96 16.59
C ASP A 120 3.19 26.85 16.53
N ALA A 121 3.76 25.84 17.20
CA ALA A 121 5.20 25.58 17.14
C ALA A 121 5.64 25.12 15.75
N VAL A 122 4.86 24.27 15.08
CA VAL A 122 5.06 23.88 13.68
C VAL A 122 5.08 25.10 12.75
N ARG A 123 4.14 26.05 12.93
CA ARG A 123 4.07 27.28 12.14
C ARG A 123 5.26 28.21 12.37
N ARG A 124 5.81 28.23 13.58
CA ARG A 124 6.96 29.08 13.97
C ARG A 124 8.32 28.40 13.77
N TYR A 125 8.36 27.19 13.20
CA TYR A 125 9.60 26.48 12.98
C TYR A 125 10.54 27.28 12.06
N LYS A 126 11.75 27.59 12.55
CA LYS A 126 12.66 28.55 11.90
C LYS A 126 13.10 28.11 10.49
N GLY A 127 13.30 26.82 10.27
CA GLY A 127 13.65 26.25 8.96
C GLY A 127 12.49 26.19 7.95
N GLY A 128 11.29 26.59 8.37
CA GLY A 128 10.08 26.46 7.58
C GLY A 128 9.63 25.02 7.38
N LEU A 129 8.53 24.84 6.62
CA LEU A 129 7.87 23.54 6.48
C LEU A 129 8.76 22.48 5.81
N ARG A 130 9.57 22.89 4.84
CA ARG A 130 10.40 21.96 4.07
C ARG A 130 11.48 21.33 4.96
N GLU A 131 12.24 22.15 5.66
CA GLU A 131 13.26 21.69 6.61
C GLU A 131 12.63 20.88 7.74
N LEU A 132 11.46 21.30 8.26
CA LEU A 132 10.73 20.55 9.27
C LEU A 132 10.38 19.11 8.82
N ILE A 133 9.98 18.93 7.55
CA ILE A 133 9.70 17.59 7.00
C ILE A 133 10.97 16.74 6.96
N ASP A 134 12.11 17.32 6.56
CA ASP A 134 13.39 16.63 6.51
C ASP A 134 13.85 16.22 7.92
N ASP A 135 13.82 17.16 8.86
CA ASP A 135 14.18 16.94 10.25
C ASP A 135 13.28 15.90 10.92
N TYR A 136 11.97 15.95 10.65
CA TYR A 136 11.03 14.95 11.13
C TYR A 136 11.32 13.54 10.57
N CYS A 137 11.64 13.43 9.28
CA CYS A 137 12.02 12.15 8.68
C CYS A 137 13.34 11.62 9.27
N ASN A 138 14.30 12.50 9.56
CA ASN A 138 15.55 12.15 10.23
C ASN A 138 15.30 11.67 11.68
N ALA A 139 14.46 12.38 12.43
CA ALA A 139 14.06 12.01 13.78
C ALA A 139 13.31 10.67 13.82
N ARG A 140 12.44 10.41 12.82
CA ARG A 140 11.82 9.10 12.63
C ARG A 140 12.87 8.00 12.42
N LEU A 141 13.86 8.20 11.55
CA LEU A 141 14.92 7.21 11.36
C LEU A 141 15.74 6.98 12.64
N ALA A 142 16.02 8.02 13.40
CA ALA A 142 16.68 7.90 14.70
C ALA A 142 15.85 7.04 15.68
N TYR A 143 14.52 7.25 15.72
CA TYR A 143 13.61 6.38 16.47
C TYR A 143 13.65 4.93 15.95
N LEU A 144 13.57 4.70 14.65
CA LEU A 144 13.58 3.34 14.09
C LEU A 144 14.88 2.61 14.40
N ARG A 145 16.02 3.33 14.44
CA ARG A 145 17.33 2.79 14.84
C ARG A 145 17.39 2.31 16.28
N SER A 146 16.58 2.88 17.18
CA SER A 146 16.55 2.45 18.59
C SER A 146 15.71 1.18 18.81
N LEU A 147 14.91 0.76 17.83
CA LEU A 147 14.07 -0.42 17.95
C LEU A 147 14.89 -1.71 17.82
N ARG A 148 14.54 -2.72 18.64
CA ARG A 148 15.14 -4.07 18.57
C ARG A 148 15.09 -4.69 17.17
N GLY A 149 14.03 -4.38 16.41
CA GLY A 149 13.83 -4.87 15.04
C GLY A 149 14.78 -4.27 14.00
N TRP A 150 15.53 -3.20 14.33
CA TRP A 150 16.42 -2.51 13.38
C TRP A 150 17.38 -3.48 12.68
N ARG A 151 18.02 -4.40 13.44
CA ARG A 151 18.97 -5.38 12.88
C ARG A 151 18.39 -6.19 11.71
N ARG A 152 17.10 -6.48 11.74
CA ARG A 152 16.41 -7.28 10.72
C ARG A 152 15.80 -6.41 9.61
N TYR A 153 15.23 -5.26 9.95
CA TYR A 153 14.37 -4.49 9.06
C TYR A 153 14.96 -3.12 8.62
N ALA A 154 16.16 -2.77 9.07
CA ALA A 154 16.83 -1.47 8.81
C ALA A 154 16.76 -1.03 7.36
N ARG A 155 17.04 -1.93 6.42
CA ARG A 155 17.06 -1.64 5.00
C ARG A 155 15.69 -1.18 4.50
N GLY A 156 14.65 -1.98 4.73
CA GLY A 156 13.29 -1.67 4.28
C GLY A 156 12.73 -0.41 4.93
N TRP A 157 13.00 -0.23 6.22
CA TRP A 157 12.62 0.99 6.95
C TRP A 157 13.32 2.23 6.41
N THR A 158 14.61 2.11 6.08
CA THR A 158 15.38 3.22 5.47
C THR A 158 14.81 3.58 4.11
N VAL A 159 14.60 2.59 3.23
CA VAL A 159 14.00 2.79 1.90
C VAL A 159 12.63 3.45 2.00
N ARG A 160 11.76 3.03 2.93
CA ARG A 160 10.44 3.66 3.11
C ARG A 160 10.58 5.14 3.46
N VAL A 161 11.43 5.49 4.41
CA VAL A 161 11.53 6.88 4.89
C VAL A 161 12.25 7.78 3.88
N THR A 162 13.41 7.36 3.38
CA THR A 162 14.27 8.20 2.55
C THR A 162 14.05 8.03 1.05
N GLY A 163 13.53 6.89 0.63
CA GLY A 163 13.50 6.46 -0.77
C GLY A 163 14.84 5.93 -1.29
N ILE A 164 15.88 5.90 -0.46
CA ILE A 164 17.24 5.51 -0.83
C ILE A 164 17.52 4.12 -0.29
N ASP A 165 17.96 3.21 -1.14
CA ASP A 165 18.47 1.90 -0.73
C ASP A 165 19.93 2.01 -0.27
N PRO A 166 20.26 1.71 1.00
CA PRO A 166 21.63 1.74 1.49
C PRO A 166 22.60 0.83 0.75
N LYS A 167 22.10 -0.22 0.06
CA LYS A 167 22.92 -1.12 -0.74
C LYS A 167 23.04 -0.71 -2.21
N GLY A 168 22.27 0.28 -2.66
CA GLY A 168 22.24 0.70 -4.07
C GLY A 168 21.70 -0.34 -5.05
N GLU A 169 21.09 -1.42 -4.59
CA GLU A 169 20.56 -2.48 -5.47
C GLU A 169 19.21 -2.08 -6.09
N TRP A 170 18.48 -1.16 -5.45
CA TRP A 170 17.22 -0.62 -5.94
C TRP A 170 17.37 0.84 -6.36
N ARG A 171 16.69 1.22 -7.45
CA ARG A 171 16.62 2.63 -7.90
C ARG A 171 16.04 3.50 -6.78
N ALA A 172 16.60 4.70 -6.66
CA ALA A 172 16.08 5.70 -5.73
C ALA A 172 14.62 6.03 -6.07
N GLN A 173 13.81 6.08 -5.02
CA GLN A 173 12.40 6.46 -5.07
C GLN A 173 12.20 7.71 -4.21
N ARG A 174 10.98 8.26 -4.21
CA ARG A 174 10.69 9.44 -3.39
C ARG A 174 10.70 9.12 -1.89
N GLY A 175 10.27 7.92 -1.50
CA GLY A 175 10.02 7.57 -0.10
C GLY A 175 9.00 8.51 0.56
N VAL A 176 8.88 8.44 1.89
CA VAL A 176 8.02 9.33 2.66
C VAL A 176 8.50 10.78 2.54
N ARG A 177 9.81 11.02 2.67
CA ARG A 177 10.39 12.36 2.61
C ARG A 177 10.10 13.07 1.29
N GLY A 178 10.40 12.44 0.15
CA GLY A 178 10.14 13.03 -1.17
C GLY A 178 8.65 13.18 -1.49
N ASN A 179 7.80 12.26 -1.02
CA ASN A 179 6.35 12.38 -1.18
C ASN A 179 5.79 13.54 -0.34
N ALA A 180 6.25 13.69 0.90
CA ALA A 180 5.86 14.80 1.78
C ALA A 180 6.23 16.16 1.16
N HIS A 181 7.44 16.27 0.58
CA HIS A 181 7.87 17.47 -0.16
C HIS A 181 6.97 17.77 -1.36
N ALA A 182 6.66 16.76 -2.18
CA ALA A 182 5.79 16.95 -3.34
C ALA A 182 4.38 17.42 -2.93
N LEU A 183 3.84 16.85 -1.84
CA LEU A 183 2.56 17.27 -1.28
C LEU A 183 2.61 18.71 -0.74
N ALA A 184 3.68 19.08 -0.02
CA ALA A 184 3.86 20.42 0.52
C ALA A 184 4.00 21.49 -0.58
N GLY A 185 4.68 21.15 -1.68
CA GLY A 185 4.86 22.04 -2.84
C GLY A 185 3.65 22.10 -3.79
N GLY A 186 2.53 21.46 -3.49
CA GLY A 186 1.33 21.49 -4.33
C GLY A 186 1.42 20.65 -5.62
N VAL A 187 2.50 19.91 -5.84
CA VAL A 187 2.66 19.04 -7.01
C VAL A 187 1.83 17.78 -6.78
N ALA A 188 0.71 17.65 -7.49
CA ALA A 188 -0.05 16.41 -7.54
C ALA A 188 0.85 15.30 -8.11
N THR A 189 1.24 14.35 -7.26
CA THR A 189 2.08 13.22 -7.67
C THR A 189 1.27 12.25 -8.54
N ALA A 190 1.52 12.29 -9.85
CA ALA A 190 1.37 11.13 -10.70
C ALA A 190 2.15 9.96 -10.09
N SER A 191 1.50 8.80 -9.96
CA SER A 191 2.02 7.62 -9.30
C SER A 191 3.34 7.18 -9.92
N SER A 192 4.38 7.03 -9.10
CA SER A 192 5.46 6.10 -9.43
C SER A 192 4.88 4.70 -9.35
N HIS A 193 4.58 4.11 -10.52
CA HIS A 193 4.29 2.70 -10.66
C HIS A 193 5.44 1.92 -10.00
N VAL A 194 5.18 1.35 -8.82
CA VAL A 194 5.96 0.20 -8.38
C VAL A 194 5.47 -0.94 -9.28
N GLN A 195 6.20 -1.22 -10.35
CA GLN A 195 6.05 -2.53 -10.99
C GLN A 195 6.49 -3.56 -9.95
N PRO A 196 5.68 -4.60 -9.66
CA PRO A 196 6.17 -5.74 -8.91
C PRO A 196 7.31 -6.35 -9.71
N THR A 197 8.53 -6.29 -9.19
CA THR A 197 9.66 -7.02 -9.77
C THR A 197 9.35 -8.52 -9.67
N PRO A 198 9.25 -9.26 -10.79
CA PRO A 198 9.19 -10.70 -10.76
C PRO A 198 10.52 -11.20 -10.20
N LYS A 199 10.49 -12.08 -9.19
CA LYS A 199 11.66 -12.91 -8.85
C LYS A 199 11.83 -13.97 -9.92
N ALA A 200 12.42 -13.61 -11.06
CA ALA A 200 13.08 -14.50 -12.01
C ALA A 200 13.83 -13.65 -13.03
N ARG A 201 15.09 -14.00 -13.33
CA ARG A 201 15.84 -13.38 -14.43
C ARG A 201 15.25 -13.85 -15.77
N PRO A 202 15.04 -12.97 -16.77
CA PRO A 202 14.34 -13.32 -18.01
C PRO A 202 15.25 -13.91 -19.10
N GLU A 203 16.31 -14.62 -18.73
CA GLU A 203 17.30 -15.13 -19.71
C GLU A 203 17.29 -16.65 -19.95
N ASP A 204 16.39 -17.41 -19.30
CA ASP A 204 16.23 -18.85 -19.58
C ASP A 204 14.76 -19.26 -19.76
N VAL A 205 14.08 -18.78 -20.80
CA VAL A 205 12.89 -19.49 -21.32
C VAL A 205 12.82 -19.37 -22.84
N SER A 206 13.68 -20.11 -23.54
CA SER A 206 13.47 -20.36 -24.97
C SER A 206 12.15 -21.13 -25.15
N PHE A 207 11.25 -20.56 -25.95
CA PHE A 207 9.92 -21.09 -26.26
C PHE A 207 9.96 -22.50 -26.88
N THR A 208 11.11 -22.91 -27.42
CA THR A 208 11.33 -24.22 -28.01
C THR A 208 11.51 -25.35 -26.98
N HIS A 209 11.74 -25.02 -25.71
CA HIS A 209 12.02 -26.01 -24.65
C HIS A 209 10.79 -26.46 -23.84
N VAL A 210 9.61 -25.88 -24.12
CA VAL A 210 8.34 -26.18 -23.42
C VAL A 210 7.51 -27.24 -24.16
N VAL A 211 7.74 -27.45 -25.47
CA VAL A 211 6.91 -28.31 -26.32
C VAL A 211 7.24 -29.81 -26.21
N THR A 212 8.44 -30.18 -25.75
CA THR A 212 8.94 -31.57 -25.82
C THR A 212 8.94 -32.33 -24.50
N ARG A 213 8.39 -31.77 -23.41
CA ARG A 213 8.27 -32.49 -22.12
C ARG A 213 6.81 -32.62 -21.65
N PRO A 214 6.28 -33.85 -21.49
CA PRO A 214 4.91 -34.06 -20.99
C PRO A 214 4.73 -33.61 -19.53
N GLU A 215 5.81 -33.42 -18.78
CA GLU A 215 5.79 -32.93 -17.39
C GLU A 215 5.57 -31.40 -17.30
N ALA A 216 5.79 -30.66 -18.39
CA ALA A 216 5.61 -29.20 -18.45
C ALA A 216 4.16 -28.77 -18.74
N TRP A 217 3.23 -29.72 -18.84
CA TRP A 217 1.81 -29.47 -19.11
C TRP A 217 0.98 -29.17 -17.85
N GLY A 218 1.59 -29.26 -16.67
CA GLY A 218 0.96 -28.89 -15.39
C GLY A 218 0.25 -27.53 -15.37
N PRO A 219 0.74 -26.46 -16.02
CA PRO A 219 0.08 -25.15 -16.00
C PRO A 219 -1.09 -25.02 -16.99
N LEU A 220 -1.29 -25.95 -17.93
CA LEU A 220 -2.42 -25.90 -18.87
C LEU A 220 -3.75 -26.35 -18.24
N GLY A 221 -3.73 -26.92 -17.03
CA GLY A 221 -4.94 -27.26 -16.26
C GLY A 221 -5.78 -26.04 -15.85
N GLY A 222 -5.19 -24.83 -15.86
CA GLY A 222 -5.91 -23.60 -15.54
C GLY A 222 -6.91 -23.16 -16.63
N LEU A 223 -6.63 -23.47 -17.90
CA LEU A 223 -7.55 -23.17 -19.01
C LEU A 223 -8.74 -24.15 -19.05
N VAL A 224 -8.55 -25.39 -18.59
CA VAL A 224 -9.65 -26.36 -18.44
C VAL A 224 -10.51 -26.06 -17.21
N SER A 225 -9.91 -25.53 -16.13
CA SER A 225 -10.63 -25.16 -14.90
C SER A 225 -11.58 -23.97 -15.07
N ALA A 226 -11.27 -23.04 -15.98
CA ALA A 226 -12.17 -21.91 -16.30
C ALA A 226 -13.41 -22.34 -17.09
N MET A 227 -13.35 -23.46 -17.83
CA MET A 227 -14.52 -24.04 -18.51
C MET A 227 -15.43 -24.84 -17.56
N GLY A 228 -14.88 -25.44 -16.50
CA GLY A 228 -15.66 -26.23 -15.53
C GLY A 228 -16.53 -25.38 -14.58
N ALA A 229 -16.13 -24.15 -14.28
CA ALA A 229 -16.85 -23.29 -13.33
C ALA A 229 -18.14 -22.65 -13.90
N ILE A 230 -18.38 -22.74 -15.21
CA ILE A 230 -19.57 -22.19 -15.87
C ILE A 230 -20.67 -23.26 -16.04
N ALA A 231 -20.36 -24.55 -15.83
CA ALA A 231 -21.31 -25.64 -16.01
C ALA A 231 -22.21 -25.94 -14.80
N SER A 232 -22.05 -25.24 -13.66
CA SER A 232 -22.81 -25.53 -12.43
C SER A 232 -24.05 -24.63 -12.19
N GLY A 233 -24.37 -23.75 -13.13
CA GLY A 233 -25.53 -22.86 -13.04
C GLY A 233 -26.50 -23.05 -14.21
N SER A 234 -27.71 -23.52 -13.92
CA SER A 234 -28.81 -23.74 -14.87
C SER A 234 -29.74 -22.52 -14.95
N GLY A 235 -29.18 -21.35 -15.22
CA GLY A 235 -29.93 -20.10 -15.42
C GLY A 235 -29.92 -19.62 -16.88
N PRO A 236 -31.03 -19.10 -17.44
CA PRO A 236 -31.08 -18.61 -18.83
C PRO A 236 -30.07 -17.48 -19.13
N VAL A 237 -29.67 -16.71 -18.12
CA VAL A 237 -28.63 -15.67 -18.23
C VAL A 237 -27.23 -16.26 -18.43
N GLN A 238 -26.95 -17.43 -17.85
CA GLN A 238 -25.65 -18.11 -18.00
C GLN A 238 -25.50 -18.76 -19.37
N ILE A 239 -26.59 -19.27 -19.94
CA ILE A 239 -26.61 -19.80 -21.32
C ILE A 239 -26.30 -18.67 -22.33
N ALA A 240 -26.90 -17.49 -22.14
CA ALA A 240 -26.64 -16.33 -22.98
C ALA A 240 -25.17 -15.86 -22.91
N LEU A 241 -24.59 -15.84 -21.70
CA LEU A 241 -23.17 -15.50 -21.51
C LEU A 241 -22.22 -16.54 -22.12
N ALA A 242 -22.55 -17.84 -22.01
CA ALA A 242 -21.76 -18.91 -22.60
C ALA A 242 -21.74 -18.83 -24.13
N ILE A 243 -22.90 -18.58 -24.76
CA ILE A 243 -23.00 -18.40 -26.22
C ILE A 243 -22.18 -17.19 -26.69
N GLY A 244 -22.26 -16.07 -25.95
CA GLY A 244 -21.48 -14.87 -26.26
C GLY A 244 -19.96 -15.09 -26.18
N MET A 245 -19.51 -15.86 -25.19
CA MET A 245 -18.08 -16.15 -24.98
C MET A 245 -17.50 -17.07 -26.07
N VAL A 246 -18.25 -18.09 -26.50
CA VAL A 246 -17.88 -18.97 -27.62
C VAL A 246 -17.82 -18.19 -28.93
N GLY A 247 -18.77 -17.28 -29.17
CA GLY A 247 -18.77 -16.39 -30.33
C GLY A 247 -17.53 -15.50 -30.39
N ALA A 248 -17.15 -14.89 -29.25
CA ALA A 248 -15.96 -14.03 -29.17
C ALA A 248 -14.65 -14.78 -29.43
N VAL A 249 -14.52 -16.02 -28.93
CA VAL A 249 -13.37 -16.88 -29.19
C VAL A 249 -13.31 -17.28 -30.67
N GLY A 250 -14.44 -17.62 -31.29
CA GLY A 250 -14.52 -17.91 -32.72
C GLY A 250 -14.09 -16.74 -33.60
N VAL A 251 -14.55 -15.53 -33.28
CA VAL A 251 -14.16 -14.29 -34.00
C VAL A 251 -12.67 -13.99 -33.82
N GLY A 252 -12.14 -14.16 -32.61
CA GLY A 252 -10.72 -13.98 -32.31
C GLY A 252 -9.82 -14.95 -33.08
N LEU A 253 -10.19 -16.24 -33.12
CA LEU A 253 -9.50 -17.27 -33.91
C LEU A 253 -9.58 -16.98 -35.41
N TRP A 254 -10.74 -16.53 -35.91
CA TRP A 254 -10.89 -16.14 -37.31
C TRP A 254 -9.98 -14.96 -37.69
N TYR A 255 -9.90 -13.93 -36.85
CA TYR A 255 -9.00 -12.79 -37.05
C TYR A 255 -7.52 -13.20 -37.02
N ALA A 256 -7.14 -14.09 -36.09
CA ALA A 256 -5.78 -14.59 -35.99
C ALA A 256 -5.38 -15.39 -37.25
N VAL A 257 -6.24 -16.29 -37.72
CA VAL A 257 -6.00 -17.06 -38.95
C VAL A 257 -5.94 -16.15 -40.18
N ARG A 258 -6.82 -15.15 -40.26
CA ARG A 258 -6.80 -14.16 -41.36
C ARG A 258 -5.53 -13.32 -41.36
N ARG A 259 -5.01 -12.95 -40.19
CA ARG A 259 -3.77 -12.17 -40.05
C ARG A 259 -2.54 -12.99 -40.44
N ILE A 260 -2.51 -14.28 -40.10
CA ILE A 260 -1.42 -15.19 -40.49
C ILE A 260 -1.43 -15.47 -42.00
N ARG A 261 -2.60 -15.51 -42.65
CA ARG A 261 -2.71 -15.66 -44.10
C ARG A 261 -2.40 -14.38 -44.90
N ALA A 262 -2.29 -13.24 -44.23
CA ALA A 262 -1.99 -11.94 -44.83
C ALA A 262 -0.54 -11.47 -44.56
N ALA A 263 0.26 -12.30 -43.90
CA ALA A 263 1.70 -12.12 -43.66
C ALA A 263 2.47 -13.19 -44.45
#